data_AF-A0A1Y3TS43-F1
#
_entry.id   AF-A0A1Y3TS43-F1
#
_cell.length_a   1.000
_cell.length_b   1.000
_cell.length_c   1.000
_cell.angle_alpha   90.00
_cell.angle_beta   90.00
_cell.angle_gamma   90.00
#
_symmetry.space_group_name_H-M   'P 1'
#
loop_
_entity.id
_entity.type
_entity.pdbx_description
1 polymer ?
#
loop_
_entity_poly.entity_id
_entity_poly.type
_entity_poly.pdbx_seq_one_letter_code
_entity_poly.pdbx_strand_id
1 'polypeptide(L)'
;MRVVNPKDYYHPQDRKALRELQQIPGFSAVLKAFMKAFSENMIQGMNMSNKVRITDRQLPELYRLLPPLCETLGIAEPEFYLELNPVANAYTMGDSIISITVTSGLIELMDEKQLTAVIAHECGHIACRHVLYHTMADVVLGAGSAVLGGNLLTAGLQLAFFHWQRCSELSCDRAAAICMDGYETVAEVMALLASGSAELAKRIDMDLYMEQAEEYRDFMNDSGWNKMLQYYALMSQSHPFLSVRALEVREWCGSDLFKSIMDYKYERGSRLVTRKGLCPGCGRETMEEWEFCRYCGHRLRGKEQS
;
A
#
# COMPACT_ATOMS: atom_id res chain seq x y z
N MET A 1 -20.63 -8.33 1.78
CA MET A 1 -19.93 -7.69 0.63
C MET A 1 -19.03 -8.75 -0.01
N ARG A 2 -18.59 -8.57 -1.26
CA ARG A 2 -17.63 -9.49 -1.89
C ARG A 2 -16.19 -9.08 -1.59
N VAL A 3 -15.34 -10.09 -1.38
CA VAL A 3 -13.89 -9.93 -1.33
C VAL A 3 -13.37 -9.37 -2.65
N VAL A 4 -12.60 -8.28 -2.59
CA VAL A 4 -11.98 -7.66 -3.76
C VAL A 4 -10.62 -8.29 -4.04
N ASN A 5 -10.32 -8.58 -5.31
CA ASN A 5 -9.05 -9.21 -5.69
C ASN A 5 -7.94 -8.14 -5.82
N PRO A 6 -6.78 -8.30 -5.16
CA PRO A 6 -5.63 -7.42 -5.32
C PRO A 6 -5.20 -7.15 -6.76
N LYS A 7 -5.40 -8.13 -7.64
CA LYS A 7 -5.08 -7.99 -9.07
C LYS A 7 -5.91 -6.95 -9.79
N ASP A 8 -7.08 -6.59 -9.27
CA ASP A 8 -7.96 -5.58 -9.87
C ASP A 8 -7.53 -4.15 -9.52
N TYR A 9 -6.76 -3.95 -8.44
CA TYR A 9 -6.38 -2.62 -7.96
C TYR A 9 -4.87 -2.37 -7.83
N TYR A 10 -4.00 -3.34 -8.14
CA TYR A 10 -2.55 -3.09 -8.23
C TYR A 10 -2.24 -1.84 -9.06
N HIS A 11 -1.38 -1.00 -8.51
CA HIS A 11 -0.82 0.10 -9.27
C HIS A 11 0.14 -0.44 -10.35
N PRO A 12 0.07 0.03 -11.61
CA PRO A 12 0.98 -0.42 -12.65
C PRO A 12 2.45 -0.16 -12.33
N GLN A 13 2.76 0.95 -11.66
CA GLN A 13 4.13 1.29 -11.28
C GLN A 13 4.68 0.38 -10.19
N ASP A 14 3.86 -0.04 -9.21
CA ASP A 14 4.24 -1.02 -8.19
C ASP A 14 4.70 -2.33 -8.83
N ARG A 15 3.83 -2.93 -9.65
CA ARG A 15 4.14 -4.17 -10.37
C ARG A 15 5.35 -4.07 -11.30
N LYS A 16 5.59 -2.89 -11.88
CA LYS A 16 6.76 -2.65 -12.73
C LYS A 16 8.02 -2.56 -11.87
N ALA A 17 8.01 -1.73 -10.84
CA ALA A 17 9.15 -1.51 -9.96
C ALA A 17 9.57 -2.79 -9.23
N LEU A 18 8.62 -3.62 -8.78
CA LEU A 18 8.95 -4.90 -8.14
C LEU A 18 9.66 -5.87 -9.10
N ARG A 19 9.18 -5.95 -10.34
CA ARG A 19 9.80 -6.79 -11.37
C ARG A 19 11.20 -6.30 -11.72
N GLU A 20 11.37 -4.98 -11.84
CA GLU A 20 12.67 -4.37 -12.11
C GLU A 20 13.65 -4.62 -10.94
N LEU A 21 13.21 -4.42 -9.70
CA LEU A 21 13.98 -4.71 -8.48
C LEU A 21 14.49 -6.16 -8.46
N GLN A 22 13.62 -7.12 -8.77
CA GLN A 22 13.96 -8.55 -8.79
C GLN A 22 15.01 -8.91 -9.87
N GLN A 23 15.13 -8.09 -10.91
CA GLN A 23 16.07 -8.31 -12.02
C GLN A 23 17.43 -7.64 -11.80
N ILE A 24 17.59 -6.80 -10.77
CA ILE A 24 18.86 -6.12 -10.49
C ILE A 24 19.93 -7.13 -10.06
N PRO A 25 21.14 -7.08 -10.66
CA PRO A 25 22.26 -7.92 -10.24
C PRO A 25 22.52 -7.80 -8.73
N GLY A 26 22.56 -8.94 -8.04
CA GLY A 26 22.76 -9.02 -6.59
C GLY A 26 21.46 -9.16 -5.78
N PHE A 27 20.29 -8.87 -6.36
CA PHE A 27 18.99 -9.02 -5.65
C PHE A 27 18.82 -10.43 -5.07
N SER A 28 19.04 -11.48 -5.87
CA SER A 28 18.88 -12.87 -5.39
C SER A 28 19.87 -13.25 -4.30
N ALA A 29 21.05 -12.63 -4.25
CA ALA A 29 22.02 -12.87 -3.18
C ALA A 29 21.56 -12.20 -1.88
N VAL A 30 21.07 -10.96 -1.96
CA VAL A 30 20.47 -10.24 -0.82
C VAL A 30 19.26 -11.00 -0.29
N LEU A 31 18.35 -11.43 -1.16
CA LEU A 31 17.19 -12.22 -0.77
C LEU A 31 17.59 -13.52 -0.05
N LYS A 32 18.56 -14.27 -0.58
CA LYS A 32 19.05 -15.51 0.07
C LYS A 32 19.69 -15.24 1.42
N ALA A 33 20.47 -14.16 1.54
CA ALA A 33 21.09 -13.76 2.81
C ALA A 33 20.02 -13.36 3.84
N PHE A 34 19.03 -12.56 3.42
CA PHE A 34 17.88 -12.17 4.23
C PHE A 34 17.12 -13.40 4.71
N MET A 35 16.69 -14.30 3.82
CA MET A 35 15.93 -15.50 4.20
C MET A 35 16.71 -16.43 5.15
N LYS A 36 18.05 -16.39 5.14
CA LYS A 36 18.88 -17.19 6.06
C LYS A 36 18.99 -16.56 7.45
N ALA A 37 19.05 -15.23 7.53
CA ALA A 37 19.29 -14.49 8.77
C ALA A 37 18.00 -14.04 9.47
N PHE A 38 16.94 -13.81 8.69
CA PHE A 38 15.65 -13.36 9.17
C PHE A 38 15.00 -14.42 10.06
N SER A 39 14.54 -13.98 11.24
CA SER A 39 13.84 -14.82 12.21
C SER A 39 12.54 -14.13 12.61
N GLU A 40 11.42 -14.66 12.14
CA GLU A 40 10.09 -14.14 12.51
C GLU A 40 9.88 -14.17 14.03
N ASN A 41 10.40 -15.20 14.71
CA ASN A 41 10.32 -15.33 16.17
C ASN A 41 10.97 -14.14 16.91
N MET A 42 12.02 -13.54 16.33
CA MET A 42 12.66 -12.37 16.91
C MET A 42 11.72 -11.16 16.87
N ILE A 43 11.10 -10.89 15.72
CA ILE A 43 10.14 -9.78 15.56
C ILE A 43 8.92 -10.01 16.43
N GLN A 44 8.37 -11.23 16.42
CA GLN A 44 7.25 -11.59 17.27
C GLN A 44 7.59 -11.39 18.75
N GLY A 45 8.78 -11.81 19.19
CA GLY A 45 9.29 -11.58 20.53
C GLY A 45 9.36 -10.10 20.91
N MET A 46 9.91 -9.26 20.01
CA MET A 46 9.98 -7.81 20.22
C MET A 46 8.60 -7.16 20.29
N ASN A 47 7.67 -7.56 19.41
CA ASN A 47 6.29 -7.07 19.43
C ASN A 47 5.62 -7.45 20.75
N MET A 48 5.75 -8.70 21.19
CA MET A 48 5.14 -9.15 22.45
C MET A 48 5.76 -8.51 23.71
N SER A 49 7.03 -8.09 23.66
CA SER A 49 7.71 -7.55 24.84
C SER A 49 7.55 -6.03 25.00
N ASN A 50 7.56 -5.29 23.90
CA ASN A 50 7.69 -3.82 23.92
C ASN A 50 6.42 -3.08 23.46
N LYS A 51 5.41 -3.79 22.96
CA LYS A 51 4.18 -3.20 22.43
C LYS A 51 2.94 -3.74 23.15
N VAL A 52 1.85 -2.98 23.09
CA VAL A 52 0.55 -3.39 23.62
C VAL A 52 -0.21 -4.11 22.50
N ARG A 53 -0.53 -5.40 22.69
CA ARG A 53 -1.33 -6.14 21.70
C ARG A 53 -2.78 -5.65 21.69
N ILE A 54 -3.30 -5.26 20.54
CA ILE A 54 -4.69 -4.85 20.35
C ILE A 54 -5.52 -6.11 20.07
N THR A 55 -6.60 -6.31 20.82
CA THR A 55 -7.53 -7.45 20.69
C THR A 55 -8.97 -7.00 20.97
N ASP A 56 -9.93 -7.88 20.71
CA ASP A 56 -11.34 -7.69 21.08
C ASP A 56 -11.58 -7.40 22.58
N ARG A 57 -10.62 -7.74 23.44
CA ARG A 57 -10.67 -7.51 24.90
C ARG A 57 -9.68 -6.46 25.38
N GLN A 58 -8.80 -5.95 24.52
CA GLN A 58 -7.77 -4.97 24.86
C GLN A 58 -7.71 -3.90 23.76
N LEU A 59 -8.16 -2.69 24.07
CA LEU A 59 -8.41 -1.61 23.10
C LEU A 59 -9.45 -2.03 22.02
N PRO A 60 -10.64 -2.50 22.44
CA PRO A 60 -11.68 -3.01 21.52
C PRO A 60 -12.12 -1.98 20.46
N GLU A 61 -12.06 -0.70 20.78
CA GLU A 61 -12.37 0.41 19.90
C GLU A 61 -11.42 0.53 18.71
N LEU A 62 -10.16 0.12 18.87
CA LEU A 62 -9.19 0.03 17.79
C LEU A 62 -9.32 -1.31 17.06
N TYR A 63 -9.45 -2.40 17.82
CA TYR A 63 -9.55 -3.74 17.24
C TYR A 63 -10.71 -3.84 16.23
N ARG A 64 -11.88 -3.29 16.56
CA ARG A 64 -13.07 -3.35 15.70
C ARG A 64 -12.89 -2.75 14.30
N LEU A 65 -11.87 -1.92 14.09
CA LEU A 65 -11.58 -1.32 12.79
C LEU A 65 -10.98 -2.34 11.81
N LEU A 66 -10.27 -3.36 12.31
CA LEU A 66 -9.46 -4.26 11.48
C LEU A 66 -10.28 -5.39 10.79
N PRO A 67 -11.14 -6.16 11.47
CA PRO A 67 -11.81 -7.30 10.85
C PRO A 67 -12.62 -6.98 9.58
N PRO A 68 -13.40 -5.87 9.50
CA PRO A 68 -14.13 -5.52 8.27
C PRO A 68 -13.21 -5.23 7.07
N LEU A 69 -12.02 -4.67 7.33
CA LEU A 69 -11.02 -4.39 6.30
C LEU A 69 -10.39 -5.70 5.80
N CYS A 70 -10.07 -6.62 6.72
CA CYS A 70 -9.58 -7.95 6.38
C CYS A 70 -10.59 -8.74 5.55
N GLU A 71 -11.87 -8.70 5.91
CA GLU A 71 -12.96 -9.32 5.14
C GLU A 71 -13.06 -8.72 3.73
N THR A 72 -13.02 -7.39 3.61
CA THR A 72 -13.13 -6.70 2.32
C THR A 72 -11.98 -7.05 1.38
N LEU A 73 -10.75 -7.11 1.90
CA LEU A 73 -9.54 -7.36 1.13
C LEU A 73 -9.18 -8.85 1.02
N GLY A 74 -9.92 -9.74 1.71
CA GLY A 74 -9.71 -11.18 1.64
C GLY A 74 -8.41 -11.66 2.27
N ILE A 75 -7.96 -11.00 3.33
CA ILE A 75 -6.73 -11.34 4.06
C ILE A 75 -7.07 -11.96 5.42
N ALA A 76 -6.17 -12.78 5.95
CA ALA A 76 -6.25 -13.21 7.34
C ALA A 76 -6.00 -12.00 8.26
N GLU A 77 -6.64 -11.97 9.44
CA GLU A 77 -6.37 -10.95 10.44
C GLU A 77 -4.90 -11.04 10.90
N PRO A 78 -4.09 -9.98 10.70
CA PRO A 78 -2.74 -9.93 11.24
C PRO A 78 -2.76 -9.72 12.75
N GLU A 79 -1.63 -9.95 13.42
CA GLU A 79 -1.49 -9.46 14.79
C GLU A 79 -1.55 -7.93 14.79
N PHE A 80 -2.21 -7.32 15.77
CA PHE A 80 -2.37 -5.87 15.82
C PHE A 80 -1.75 -5.32 17.11
N TYR A 81 -0.93 -4.28 17.01
CA TYR A 81 -0.16 -3.73 18.12
C TYR A 81 -0.19 -2.20 18.18
N LEU A 82 -0.11 -1.69 19.40
CA LEU A 82 0.15 -0.29 19.72
C LEU A 82 1.58 -0.13 20.24
N GLU A 83 2.34 0.77 19.61
CA GLU A 83 3.69 1.15 19.98
C GLU A 83 3.73 2.56 20.59
N LEU A 84 4.46 2.72 21.71
CA LEU A 84 4.76 4.04 22.25
C LEU A 84 5.74 4.77 21.32
N ASN A 85 5.23 5.70 20.54
CA ASN A 85 6.03 6.55 19.68
C ASN A 85 5.23 7.83 19.37
N PRO A 86 5.75 9.03 19.71
CA PRO A 86 5.04 10.29 19.46
C PRO A 86 4.96 10.66 17.98
N VAL A 87 5.76 10.02 17.11
CA VAL A 87 5.68 10.23 15.66
C VAL A 87 4.50 9.43 15.11
N ALA A 88 3.59 10.11 14.42
CA ALA A 88 2.46 9.49 13.75
C ALA A 88 2.95 8.53 12.66
N ASN A 89 2.70 7.23 12.84
CA ASN A 89 3.08 6.20 11.90
C ASN A 89 2.20 4.94 12.07
N ALA A 90 2.06 4.18 10.99
CA ALA A 90 1.61 2.80 11.00
C ALA A 90 2.53 1.99 10.08
N TYR A 91 2.68 0.69 10.34
CA TYR A 91 3.45 -0.17 9.46
C TYR A 91 3.06 -1.63 9.61
N THR A 92 3.30 -2.38 8.54
CA THR A 92 3.15 -3.84 8.50
C THR A 92 4.52 -4.51 8.42
N MET A 93 4.73 -5.56 9.22
CA MET A 93 5.99 -6.32 9.24
C MET A 93 5.73 -7.82 9.39
N GLY A 94 6.61 -8.64 8.79
CA GLY A 94 6.56 -10.10 8.87
C GLY A 94 6.63 -10.81 7.51
N ASP A 95 6.39 -12.12 7.54
CA ASP A 95 6.21 -12.95 6.34
C ASP A 95 5.09 -13.97 6.57
N SER A 96 5.32 -14.98 7.41
CA SER A 96 4.29 -15.96 7.83
C SER A 96 3.46 -15.45 8.99
N ILE A 97 4.11 -14.85 10.00
CA ILE A 97 3.47 -14.14 11.12
C ILE A 97 3.49 -12.64 10.78
N ILE A 98 2.38 -12.15 10.26
CA ILE A 98 2.22 -10.75 9.86
C ILE A 98 1.62 -9.95 11.02
N SER A 99 2.16 -8.76 11.24
CA SER A 99 1.66 -7.81 12.23
C SER A 99 1.46 -6.42 11.63
N ILE A 100 0.41 -5.72 12.06
CA ILE A 100 0.23 -4.27 11.90
C ILE A 100 0.55 -3.61 13.24
N THR A 101 1.34 -2.53 13.20
CA THR A 101 1.60 -1.67 14.36
C THR A 101 1.12 -0.26 14.07
N VAL A 102 0.42 0.36 15.03
CA VAL A 102 0.08 1.79 15.04
C VAL A 102 0.81 2.47 16.20
N THR A 103 1.24 3.72 16.02
CA THR A 103 1.90 4.47 17.08
C THR A 103 0.92 5.29 17.92
N SER A 104 1.28 5.59 19.16
CA SER A 104 0.50 6.50 20.01
C SER A 104 0.28 7.87 19.36
N GLY A 105 1.30 8.42 18.69
CA GLY A 105 1.17 9.69 17.96
C GLY A 105 0.18 9.65 16.80
N LEU A 106 -0.01 8.50 16.15
CA LEU A 106 -1.01 8.34 15.10
C LEU A 106 -2.42 8.38 15.69
N ILE A 107 -2.64 7.62 16.78
CA ILE A 107 -3.94 7.52 17.45
C ILE A 107 -4.36 8.88 18.02
N GLU A 108 -3.42 9.66 18.56
CA GLU A 108 -3.70 10.99 19.09
C GLU A 108 -3.99 12.03 18.00
N LEU A 109 -3.48 11.83 16.78
CA LEU A 109 -3.63 12.77 15.67
C LEU A 109 -4.92 12.58 14.86
N MET A 110 -5.42 11.34 14.77
CA MET A 110 -6.47 10.95 13.82
C MET A 110 -7.80 10.64 14.49
N ASP A 111 -8.90 10.97 13.82
CA ASP A 111 -10.21 10.43 14.17
C ASP A 111 -10.37 8.97 13.71
N GLU A 112 -11.47 8.33 14.12
CA GLU A 112 -11.76 6.93 13.79
C GLU A 112 -11.81 6.64 12.28
N LYS A 113 -12.35 7.58 11.50
CA LYS A 113 -12.51 7.41 10.05
C LYS A 113 -11.15 7.48 9.35
N GLN A 114 -10.32 8.43 9.76
CA GLN A 114 -8.94 8.59 9.29
C GLN A 114 -8.07 7.40 9.70
N LEU A 115 -8.19 6.94 10.94
CA LEU A 115 -7.47 5.76 11.43
C LEU A 115 -7.89 4.50 10.66
N THR A 116 -9.17 4.34 10.35
CA THR A 116 -9.67 3.24 9.50
C THR A 116 -9.03 3.27 8.13
N ALA A 117 -8.87 4.45 7.51
CA ALA A 117 -8.21 4.59 6.21
C ALA A 117 -6.73 4.20 6.27
N VAL A 118 -6.01 4.57 7.33
CA VAL A 118 -4.61 4.16 7.53
C VAL A 118 -4.48 2.65 7.76
N ILE A 119 -5.34 2.04 8.58
CA ILE A 119 -5.33 0.58 8.78
C ILE A 119 -5.68 -0.14 7.47
N ALA A 120 -6.61 0.41 6.68
CA ALA A 120 -6.95 -0.15 5.38
C ALA A 120 -5.78 -0.08 4.39
N HIS A 121 -4.99 0.98 4.44
CA HIS A 121 -3.75 1.13 3.69
C HIS A 121 -2.74 0.02 4.09
N GLU A 122 -2.53 -0.20 5.38
CA GLU A 122 -1.66 -1.28 5.89
C GLU A 122 -2.16 -2.68 5.49
N CYS A 123 -3.47 -2.94 5.57
CA CYS A 123 -4.06 -4.15 5.03
C CYS A 123 -3.82 -4.29 3.52
N GLY A 124 -3.71 -3.17 2.80
CA GLY A 124 -3.30 -3.12 1.40
C GLY A 124 -1.92 -3.74 1.17
N HIS A 125 -0.93 -3.47 2.02
CA HIS A 125 0.39 -4.09 1.92
C HIS A 125 0.33 -5.62 2.10
N ILE A 126 -0.55 -6.11 2.99
CA ILE A 126 -0.79 -7.54 3.18
C ILE A 126 -1.42 -8.15 1.93
N ALA A 127 -2.54 -7.56 1.47
CA ALA A 127 -3.30 -8.05 0.34
C ALA A 127 -2.46 -8.08 -0.95
N CYS A 128 -1.61 -7.07 -1.12
CA CYS A 128 -0.72 -6.93 -2.26
C CYS A 128 0.58 -7.75 -2.16
N ARG A 129 0.82 -8.43 -1.02
CA ARG A 129 2.03 -9.23 -0.73
C ARG A 129 3.32 -8.41 -0.67
N HIS A 130 3.25 -7.21 -0.12
CA HIS A 130 4.38 -6.30 0.03
C HIS A 130 5.21 -6.59 1.29
N VAL A 131 4.60 -7.18 2.33
CA VAL A 131 5.15 -7.25 3.69
C VAL A 131 6.56 -7.87 3.75
N LEU A 132 6.79 -9.00 3.09
CA LEU A 132 8.11 -9.64 3.04
C LEU A 132 9.19 -8.71 2.46
N TYR A 133 8.86 -8.02 1.37
CA TYR A 133 9.80 -7.12 0.69
C TYR A 133 10.03 -5.82 1.47
N HIS A 134 9.03 -5.29 2.17
CA HIS A 134 9.22 -4.17 3.10
C HIS A 134 10.09 -4.60 4.28
N THR A 135 9.79 -5.75 4.89
CA THR A 135 10.59 -6.29 6.01
C THR A 135 12.04 -6.51 5.58
N MET A 136 12.27 -7.02 4.37
CA MET A 136 13.60 -7.11 3.81
C MET A 136 14.23 -5.73 3.60
N ALA A 137 13.50 -4.77 3.01
CA ALA A 137 13.98 -3.41 2.80
C ALA A 137 14.38 -2.73 4.12
N ASP A 138 13.59 -2.87 5.19
CA ASP A 138 13.88 -2.27 6.50
C ASP A 138 15.15 -2.84 7.13
N VAL A 139 15.35 -4.16 7.05
CA VAL A 139 16.58 -4.81 7.53
C VAL A 139 17.78 -4.38 6.70
N VAL A 140 17.62 -4.34 5.38
CA VAL A 140 18.71 -4.17 4.41
C VAL A 140 19.13 -2.70 4.25
N LEU A 141 18.19 -1.75 4.36
CA LEU A 141 18.43 -0.30 4.30
C LEU A 141 18.74 0.29 5.69
N GLY A 142 18.30 -0.38 6.76
CA GLY A 142 18.55 0.04 8.13
C GLY A 142 19.83 -0.54 8.75
N ALA A 143 19.89 -0.50 10.08
CA ALA A 143 21.03 -1.01 10.86
C ALA A 143 21.20 -2.55 10.78
N GLY A 144 20.21 -3.27 10.24
CA GLY A 144 20.25 -4.72 10.05
C GLY A 144 21.19 -5.19 8.93
N SER A 145 21.65 -4.30 8.06
CA SER A 145 22.59 -4.60 6.97
C SER A 145 23.89 -5.25 7.46
N ALA A 146 24.37 -4.85 8.65
CA ALA A 146 25.55 -5.44 9.28
C ALA A 146 25.34 -6.94 9.63
N VAL A 147 24.12 -7.32 10.04
CA VAL A 147 23.75 -8.70 10.40
C VAL A 147 23.74 -9.61 9.18
N LEU A 148 23.49 -9.06 7.98
CA LEU A 148 23.50 -9.80 6.72
C LEU A 148 24.92 -10.00 6.13
N GLY A 149 25.98 -9.61 6.85
CA GLY A 149 27.36 -9.79 6.42
C GLY A 149 27.99 -8.59 5.69
N GLY A 150 27.46 -7.37 5.88
CA GLY A 150 28.03 -6.12 5.35
C GLY A 150 27.34 -5.57 4.09
N ASN A 151 28.03 -4.68 3.34
CA ASN A 151 27.55 -3.97 2.13
C ASN A 151 27.31 -4.90 0.91
N LEU A 152 26.52 -5.96 1.05
CA LEU A 152 25.97 -6.72 -0.07
C LEU A 152 25.03 -5.88 -0.94
N LEU A 153 24.58 -4.75 -0.40
CA LEU A 153 23.66 -3.84 -1.03
C LEU A 153 24.43 -2.77 -1.81
N THR A 154 24.36 -2.84 -3.13
CA THR A 154 24.90 -1.78 -3.98
C THR A 154 24.01 -0.53 -3.86
N ALA A 155 24.58 0.66 -4.09
CA ALA A 155 23.79 1.90 -4.13
C ALA A 155 22.63 1.82 -5.16
N GLY A 156 22.85 1.13 -6.28
CA GLY A 156 21.78 0.88 -7.26
C GLY A 156 20.64 0.03 -6.70
N LEU A 157 20.96 -1.01 -5.93
CA LEU A 157 19.95 -1.86 -5.31
C LEU A 157 19.22 -1.13 -4.16
N GLN A 158 19.91 -0.28 -3.39
CA GLN A 158 19.30 0.63 -2.40
C GLN A 158 18.24 1.53 -3.04
N LEU A 159 18.64 2.25 -4.09
CA LEU A 159 17.76 3.18 -4.80
C LEU A 159 16.55 2.46 -5.39
N ALA A 160 16.73 1.23 -5.88
CA ALA A 160 15.64 0.41 -6.40
C ALA A 160 14.67 -0.07 -5.33
N PHE A 161 15.17 -0.43 -4.13
CA PHE A 161 14.29 -0.73 -2.98
C PHE A 161 13.45 0.49 -2.59
N PHE A 162 14.07 1.65 -2.41
CA PHE A 162 13.34 2.88 -2.12
C PHE A 162 12.34 3.24 -3.23
N HIS A 163 12.73 3.06 -4.49
CA HIS A 163 11.82 3.28 -5.62
C HIS A 163 10.61 2.34 -5.56
N TRP A 164 10.83 1.06 -5.33
CA TRP A 164 9.74 0.09 -5.22
C TRP A 164 8.85 0.38 -4.00
N GLN A 165 9.41 0.69 -2.83
CA GLN A 165 8.64 1.08 -1.63
C GLN A 165 7.71 2.26 -1.97
N ARG A 166 8.21 3.30 -2.64
CA ARG A 166 7.35 4.42 -3.05
C ARG A 166 6.23 4.02 -4.01
N CYS A 167 6.51 3.10 -4.94
CA CYS A 167 5.49 2.64 -5.87
C CYS A 167 4.44 1.74 -5.21
N SER A 168 4.82 0.93 -4.21
CA SER A 168 3.91 0.01 -3.51
C SER A 168 2.82 0.75 -2.73
N GLU A 169 3.14 1.94 -2.19
CA GLU A 169 2.18 2.86 -1.54
C GLU A 169 0.95 3.14 -2.40
N LEU A 170 1.12 3.28 -3.73
CA LEU A 170 0.02 3.61 -4.64
C LEU A 170 -1.01 2.48 -4.76
N SER A 171 -0.57 1.22 -4.65
CA SER A 171 -1.50 0.08 -4.60
C SER A 171 -2.27 0.06 -3.28
N CYS A 172 -1.61 0.46 -2.19
CA CYS A 172 -2.20 0.50 -0.85
C CYS A 172 -3.18 1.66 -0.68
N ASP A 173 -2.93 2.82 -1.31
CA ASP A 173 -3.89 3.92 -1.40
C ASP A 173 -5.18 3.51 -2.11
N ARG A 174 -5.06 2.71 -3.18
CA ARG A 174 -6.22 2.13 -3.87
C ARG A 174 -6.98 1.13 -3.00
N ALA A 175 -6.27 0.29 -2.24
CA ALA A 175 -6.88 -0.63 -1.28
C ALA A 175 -7.66 0.14 -0.19
N ALA A 176 -7.06 1.20 0.36
CA ALA A 176 -7.70 2.08 1.32
C ALA A 176 -8.95 2.72 0.72
N ALA A 177 -8.87 3.27 -0.51
CA ALA A 177 -10.01 3.88 -1.17
C ALA A 177 -11.17 2.91 -1.44
N ILE A 178 -10.88 1.64 -1.75
CA ILE A 178 -11.90 0.59 -1.86
C ILE A 178 -12.59 0.37 -0.51
N CYS A 179 -11.84 0.29 0.59
CA CYS A 179 -12.39 0.10 1.93
C CYS A 179 -13.21 1.30 2.39
N MET A 180 -12.77 2.51 2.06
CA MET A 180 -13.39 3.78 2.43
C MET A 180 -14.50 4.25 1.47
N ASP A 181 -14.79 3.47 0.43
CA ASP A 181 -15.76 3.77 -0.63
C ASP A 181 -15.49 5.06 -1.43
N GLY A 182 -14.25 5.52 -1.46
CA GLY A 182 -13.87 6.79 -2.10
C GLY A 182 -12.46 7.23 -1.74
N TYR A 183 -12.01 8.31 -2.35
CA TYR A 183 -10.65 8.84 -2.14
C TYR A 183 -10.59 9.88 -1.01
N GLU A 184 -11.74 10.44 -0.62
CA GLU A 184 -11.84 11.67 0.18
C GLU A 184 -11.07 11.54 1.49
N THR A 185 -11.34 10.48 2.27
CA THR A 185 -10.65 10.28 3.55
C THR A 185 -9.20 9.85 3.39
N VAL A 186 -8.85 9.15 2.31
CA VAL A 186 -7.45 8.81 2.01
C VAL A 186 -6.65 10.08 1.73
N ALA A 187 -7.22 11.03 0.98
CA ALA A 187 -6.61 12.33 0.70
C ALA A 187 -6.59 13.25 1.94
N GLU A 188 -7.64 13.26 2.75
CA GLU A 188 -7.69 13.99 4.03
C GLU A 188 -6.57 13.54 4.98
N VAL A 189 -6.30 12.23 5.05
CA VAL A 189 -5.18 11.68 5.83
C VAL A 189 -3.84 12.23 5.33
N MET A 190 -3.64 12.35 4.03
CA MET A 190 -2.41 12.91 3.45
C MET A 190 -2.25 14.40 3.79
N ALA A 191 -3.33 15.18 3.70
CA ALA A 191 -3.33 16.58 4.12
C ALA A 191 -3.10 16.75 5.63
N LEU A 192 -3.66 15.85 6.44
CA LEU A 192 -3.43 15.79 7.89
C LEU A 192 -1.96 15.49 8.21
N LEU A 193 -1.36 14.50 7.57
CA LEU A 193 0.05 14.16 7.74
C LEU A 193 0.97 15.31 7.29
N ALA A 194 0.60 16.03 6.24
CA ALA A 194 1.35 17.19 5.76
C ALA A 194 1.30 18.37 6.75
N SER A 195 0.18 18.55 7.46
CA SER A 195 0.01 19.63 8.44
C SER A 195 0.46 19.27 9.85
N GLY A 196 0.48 17.98 10.20
CA GLY A 196 0.78 17.48 11.54
C GLY A 196 -0.20 17.93 12.62
N SER A 197 -1.38 18.45 12.24
CA SER A 197 -2.34 19.02 13.19
C SER A 197 -3.77 18.77 12.76
N ALA A 198 -4.53 18.04 13.59
CA ALA A 198 -5.95 17.79 13.38
C ALA A 198 -6.76 19.09 13.22
N GLU A 199 -6.39 20.15 13.95
CA GLU A 199 -7.09 21.44 13.91
C GLU A 199 -6.78 22.25 12.64
N LEU A 200 -5.55 22.17 12.12
CA LEU A 200 -5.20 22.82 10.86
C LEU A 200 -5.76 22.05 9.67
N ALA A 201 -5.73 20.71 9.72
CA ALA A 201 -6.25 19.85 8.66
C ALA A 201 -7.73 20.13 8.34
N LYS A 202 -8.56 20.41 9.36
CA LYS A 202 -9.98 20.80 9.18
C LYS A 202 -10.17 22.09 8.39
N ARG A 203 -9.13 22.92 8.25
CA ARG A 203 -9.15 24.21 7.54
C ARG A 203 -8.49 24.13 6.18
N ILE A 204 -7.94 22.97 5.80
CA ILE A 204 -7.36 22.76 4.48
C ILE A 204 -8.52 22.65 3.49
N ASP A 205 -8.48 23.50 2.48
CA ASP A 205 -9.33 23.37 1.31
C ASP A 205 -8.77 22.24 0.43
N MET A 206 -9.52 21.15 0.34
CA MET A 206 -9.08 19.96 -0.39
C MET A 206 -9.05 20.17 -1.90
N ASP A 207 -9.84 21.10 -2.45
CA ASP A 207 -9.78 21.41 -3.87
C ASP A 207 -8.47 22.16 -4.17
N LEU A 208 -8.11 23.16 -3.36
CA LEU A 208 -6.81 23.85 -3.47
C LEU A 208 -5.62 22.90 -3.23
N TYR A 209 -5.74 21.95 -2.31
CA TYR A 209 -4.71 20.93 -2.06
C TYR A 209 -4.49 20.03 -3.29
N MET A 210 -5.56 19.75 -4.05
CA MET A 210 -5.47 19.00 -5.30
C MET A 210 -4.95 19.84 -6.46
N GLU A 211 -5.34 21.12 -6.56
CA GLU A 211 -4.76 22.07 -7.53
C GLU A 211 -3.24 22.16 -7.33
N GLN A 212 -2.76 22.24 -6.08
CA GLN A 212 -1.33 22.20 -5.76
C GLN A 212 -0.63 20.92 -6.30
N ALA A 213 -1.30 19.77 -6.22
CA ALA A 213 -0.74 18.52 -6.74
C ALA A 213 -0.68 18.51 -8.29
N GLU A 214 -1.66 19.13 -8.95
CA GLU A 214 -1.67 19.32 -10.41
C GLU A 214 -0.56 20.27 -10.85
N GLU A 215 -0.37 21.39 -10.15
CA GLU A 215 0.74 22.32 -10.36
C GLU A 215 2.10 21.62 -10.21
N TYR A 216 2.25 20.76 -9.20
CA TYR A 216 3.46 19.96 -9.03
C TYR A 216 3.71 19.03 -10.23
N ARG A 217 2.65 18.38 -10.75
CA ARG A 217 2.76 17.53 -11.94
C ARG A 217 3.20 18.33 -13.17
N ASP A 218 2.67 19.53 -13.35
CA ASP A 218 3.06 20.41 -14.46
C ASP A 218 4.50 20.91 -14.29
N PHE A 219 4.90 21.29 -13.08
CA PHE A 219 6.28 21.63 -12.73
C PHE A 219 7.28 20.50 -13.04
N MET A 220 6.87 19.25 -12.85
CA MET A 220 7.66 18.06 -13.19
C MET A 220 7.75 17.80 -14.69
N ASN A 221 6.75 18.21 -15.46
CA ASN A 221 6.70 18.05 -16.91
C ASN A 221 7.41 19.19 -17.66
N ASP A 222 7.55 20.36 -17.03
CA ASP A 222 8.19 21.54 -17.61
C ASP A 222 9.70 21.33 -17.90
N SER A 223 10.41 20.61 -17.03
CA SER A 223 11.86 20.41 -17.18
C SER A 223 12.35 19.05 -16.69
N GLY A 224 13.18 18.41 -17.53
CA GLY A 224 13.91 17.20 -17.14
C GLY A 224 14.85 17.40 -15.94
N TRP A 225 15.32 18.64 -15.73
CA TRP A 225 16.13 18.99 -14.56
C TRP A 225 15.29 19.03 -13.28
N ASN A 226 14.08 19.63 -13.32
CA ASN A 226 13.15 19.60 -12.19
C ASN A 226 12.83 18.16 -11.80
N LYS A 227 12.54 17.33 -12.80
CA LYS A 227 12.29 15.90 -12.60
C LYS A 227 13.48 15.19 -11.94
N MET A 228 14.70 15.47 -12.38
CA MET A 228 15.92 14.93 -11.79
C MET A 228 16.11 15.37 -10.33
N LEU A 229 15.93 16.65 -10.03
CA LEU A 229 16.06 17.19 -8.67
C LEU A 229 15.01 16.60 -7.72
N GLN A 230 13.78 16.40 -8.19
CA GLN A 230 12.71 15.80 -7.38
C GLN A 230 12.96 14.30 -7.14
N TYR A 231 13.50 13.57 -8.12
CA TYR A 231 13.98 12.20 -7.88
C TYR A 231 15.11 12.16 -6.84
N TYR A 232 16.04 13.13 -6.90
CA TYR A 232 17.11 13.26 -5.91
C TYR A 232 16.54 13.51 -4.50
N ALA A 233 15.56 14.40 -4.36
CA ALA A 233 14.89 14.66 -3.08
C ALA A 233 14.21 13.41 -2.49
N LEU A 234 13.69 12.53 -3.34
CA LEU A 234 13.03 11.28 -2.92
C LEU A 234 14.00 10.10 -2.72
N MET A 235 15.28 10.22 -3.06
CA MET A 235 16.13 9.04 -3.29
C MET A 235 16.33 8.17 -2.05
N SER A 236 16.25 8.76 -0.86
CA SER A 236 16.37 8.10 0.44
C SER A 236 15.06 8.09 1.24
N GLN A 237 13.93 8.35 0.57
CA GLN A 237 12.60 8.37 1.17
C GLN A 237 11.82 7.11 0.77
N SER A 238 11.18 6.47 1.76
CA SER A 238 10.35 5.28 1.56
C SER A 238 8.96 5.60 1.02
N HIS A 239 8.46 6.82 1.23
CA HIS A 239 7.12 7.24 0.82
C HIS A 239 7.19 8.33 -0.27
N PRO A 240 6.25 8.35 -1.25
CA PRO A 240 6.09 9.47 -2.18
C PRO A 240 5.61 10.73 -1.48
N PHE A 241 5.66 11.86 -2.20
CA PHE A 241 5.04 13.11 -1.73
C PHE A 241 3.53 12.97 -1.54
N LEU A 242 3.03 13.48 -0.42
CA LEU A 242 1.65 13.30 0.05
C LEU A 242 0.60 13.84 -0.94
N SER A 243 0.78 15.06 -1.45
CA SER A 243 -0.17 15.67 -2.40
C SER A 243 -0.23 14.92 -3.73
N VAL A 244 0.89 14.34 -4.19
CA VAL A 244 0.95 13.52 -5.41
C VAL A 244 0.14 12.24 -5.24
N ARG A 245 0.25 11.58 -4.08
CA ARG A 245 -0.55 10.39 -3.78
C ARG A 245 -2.04 10.71 -3.73
N ALA A 246 -2.41 11.85 -3.13
CA ALA A 246 -3.79 12.30 -3.01
C ALA A 246 -4.44 12.50 -4.40
N LEU A 247 -3.69 13.12 -5.32
CA LEU A 247 -4.10 13.28 -6.71
C LEU A 247 -4.24 11.94 -7.44
N GLU A 248 -3.26 11.05 -7.30
CA GLU A 248 -3.26 9.73 -7.96
C GLU A 248 -4.47 8.89 -7.54
N VAL A 249 -4.78 8.83 -6.23
CA VAL A 249 -5.94 8.05 -5.75
C VAL A 249 -7.26 8.69 -6.19
N ARG A 250 -7.35 10.03 -6.20
CA ARG A 250 -8.53 10.76 -6.71
C ARG A 250 -8.79 10.42 -8.18
N GLU A 251 -7.77 10.49 -9.02
CA GLU A 251 -7.89 10.18 -10.45
C GLU A 251 -8.28 8.72 -10.68
N TRP A 252 -7.71 7.80 -9.91
CA TRP A 252 -8.09 6.39 -9.99
C TRP A 252 -9.54 6.14 -9.57
N CYS A 253 -10.02 6.76 -8.49
CA CYS A 253 -11.43 6.68 -8.07
C CYS A 253 -12.39 7.26 -9.12
N GLY A 254 -11.95 8.19 -9.96
CA GLY A 254 -12.72 8.68 -11.11
C GLY A 254 -12.85 7.66 -12.27
N SER A 255 -12.03 6.61 -12.29
CA SER A 255 -11.97 5.65 -13.40
C SER A 255 -13.12 4.65 -13.43
N ASP A 256 -13.41 4.10 -14.61
CA ASP A 256 -14.42 3.04 -14.76
C ASP A 256 -14.00 1.72 -14.09
N LEU A 257 -12.69 1.49 -13.95
CA LEU A 257 -12.16 0.34 -13.23
C LEU A 257 -12.56 0.38 -11.75
N PHE A 258 -12.40 1.54 -11.09
CA PHE A 258 -12.84 1.71 -9.70
C PHE A 258 -14.34 1.46 -9.57
N LYS A 259 -15.16 2.08 -10.43
CA LYS A 259 -16.62 1.86 -10.44
C LYS A 259 -16.98 0.38 -10.57
N SER A 260 -16.36 -0.36 -11.50
CA SER A 260 -16.56 -1.81 -11.70
C SER A 260 -16.15 -2.64 -10.47
N ILE A 261 -15.11 -2.23 -9.73
CA ILE A 261 -14.72 -2.86 -8.47
C ILE A 261 -15.77 -2.62 -7.38
N MET A 262 -16.23 -1.37 -7.23
CA MET A 262 -17.22 -1.02 -6.21
C MET A 262 -18.57 -1.67 -6.46
N ASP A 263 -19.02 -1.72 -7.72
CA ASP A 263 -20.25 -2.45 -8.08
C ASP A 263 -20.15 -3.94 -7.76
N TYR A 264 -18.98 -4.54 -7.98
CA TYR A 264 -18.72 -5.92 -7.60
C TYR A 264 -18.69 -6.13 -6.08
N LYS A 265 -18.01 -5.25 -5.32
CA LYS A 265 -17.94 -5.27 -3.84
C LYS A 265 -19.34 -5.29 -3.22
N TYR A 266 -20.24 -4.45 -3.76
CA TYR A 266 -21.60 -4.26 -3.27
C TYR A 266 -22.67 -5.14 -3.91
N GLU A 267 -22.28 -6.03 -4.84
CA GLU A 267 -23.24 -6.84 -5.62
C GLU A 267 -24.32 -5.99 -6.32
N ARG A 268 -23.96 -4.76 -6.73
CA ARG A 268 -24.86 -3.91 -7.50
C ARG A 268 -24.98 -4.53 -8.90
N GLY A 269 -26.10 -5.22 -9.12
CA GLY A 269 -26.39 -5.93 -10.36
C GLY A 269 -26.27 -5.04 -11.59
N SER A 270 -25.55 -5.56 -12.58
CA SER A 270 -25.24 -4.99 -13.90
C SER A 270 -26.32 -4.05 -14.46
N ARG A 271 -26.07 -2.74 -14.42
CA ARG A 271 -26.65 -1.80 -15.36
C ARG A 271 -25.48 -1.09 -16.04
N LEU A 272 -25.13 -1.56 -17.25
CA LEU A 272 -24.18 -0.99 -18.22
C LEU A 272 -22.74 -1.53 -18.27
N VAL A 273 -22.53 -2.84 -18.07
CA VAL A 273 -21.22 -3.46 -18.40
C VAL A 273 -21.39 -4.46 -19.55
N THR A 274 -20.70 -4.24 -20.66
CA THR A 274 -20.68 -5.15 -21.82
C THR A 274 -19.96 -6.45 -21.44
N ARG A 275 -20.67 -7.58 -21.57
CA ARG A 275 -20.10 -8.92 -21.36
C ARG A 275 -19.16 -9.25 -22.54
N LYS A 276 -17.94 -9.73 -22.26
CA LYS A 276 -16.93 -10.03 -23.31
C LYS A 276 -16.83 -11.52 -23.65
N GLY A 277 -17.27 -12.43 -22.77
CA GLY A 277 -17.27 -13.87 -23.07
C GLY A 277 -17.10 -14.75 -21.84
N LEU A 278 -16.47 -15.92 -22.01
CA LEU A 278 -16.12 -16.86 -20.93
C LEU A 278 -14.61 -16.87 -20.72
N CYS A 279 -14.18 -17.07 -19.47
CA CYS A 279 -12.79 -17.24 -19.09
C CYS A 279 -12.22 -18.54 -19.70
N PRO A 280 -11.11 -18.50 -20.45
CA PRO A 280 -10.50 -19.71 -21.01
C PRO A 280 -10.02 -20.70 -19.93
N GLY A 281 -9.60 -20.20 -18.76
CA GLY A 281 -9.07 -21.03 -17.69
C GLY A 281 -10.12 -21.72 -16.81
N CYS A 282 -11.34 -21.19 -16.71
CA CYS A 282 -12.37 -21.76 -15.80
C CYS A 282 -13.80 -21.77 -16.36
N GLY A 283 -14.03 -21.29 -17.58
CA GLY A 283 -15.32 -21.32 -18.25
C GLY A 283 -16.40 -20.41 -17.67
N ARG A 284 -16.07 -19.53 -16.71
CA ARG A 284 -17.03 -18.58 -16.12
C ARG A 284 -17.13 -17.29 -16.93
N GLU A 285 -18.28 -16.62 -16.87
CA GLU A 285 -18.51 -15.34 -17.55
C GLU A 285 -17.47 -14.28 -17.15
N THR A 286 -17.03 -13.51 -18.15
CA THR A 286 -16.05 -12.42 -18.01
C THR A 286 -16.59 -11.12 -18.56
N MET A 287 -16.18 -10.02 -17.92
CA MET A 287 -16.55 -8.66 -18.34
C MET A 287 -15.47 -8.08 -19.24
N GLU A 288 -15.83 -7.09 -20.04
CA GLU A 288 -14.93 -6.52 -21.02
C GLU A 288 -13.70 -5.90 -20.38
N GLU A 289 -13.88 -5.11 -19.33
CA GLU A 289 -12.83 -4.39 -18.60
C GLU A 289 -11.86 -5.26 -17.77
N TRP A 290 -12.13 -6.55 -17.57
CA TRP A 290 -11.25 -7.40 -16.76
C TRP A 290 -9.93 -7.68 -17.49
N GLU A 291 -8.79 -7.41 -16.83
CA GLU A 291 -7.47 -7.87 -17.30
C GLU A 291 -7.20 -9.34 -16.90
N PHE A 292 -7.74 -9.78 -15.76
CA PHE A 292 -7.65 -11.15 -15.25
C PHE A 292 -9.02 -11.68 -14.83
N CYS A 293 -9.22 -12.98 -14.94
CA CYS A 293 -10.43 -13.65 -14.48
C CYS A 293 -10.51 -13.57 -12.96
N ARG A 294 -11.58 -12.99 -12.44
CA ARG A 294 -11.79 -12.84 -10.99
C ARG A 294 -12.02 -14.18 -10.27
N TYR A 295 -12.31 -15.26 -10.99
CA TYR A 295 -12.55 -16.59 -10.40
C TYR A 295 -11.31 -17.48 -10.34
N CYS A 296 -10.40 -17.39 -11.31
CA CYS A 296 -9.23 -18.28 -11.38
C CYS A 296 -7.90 -17.56 -11.65
N GLY A 297 -7.92 -16.23 -11.81
CA GLY A 297 -6.73 -15.42 -12.04
C GLY A 297 -6.12 -15.54 -13.44
N HIS A 298 -6.77 -16.26 -14.38
CA HIS A 298 -6.32 -16.39 -15.78
C HIS A 298 -6.36 -15.04 -16.50
N ARG A 299 -5.33 -14.69 -17.28
CA ARG A 299 -5.26 -13.40 -17.99
C ARG A 299 -6.26 -13.35 -19.15
N LEU A 300 -7.04 -12.28 -19.26
CA LEU A 300 -8.10 -12.09 -20.26
C LEU A 300 -7.74 -11.07 -21.36
N ARG A 301 -6.66 -10.28 -21.17
CA ARG A 301 -6.18 -9.27 -22.11
C ARG A 301 -4.64 -9.29 -22.24
N GLY A 302 -4.13 -9.16 -23.47
CA GLY A 302 -2.71 -9.09 -23.83
C GLY A 302 -2.19 -10.38 -24.47
N LYS A 303 -1.55 -10.29 -25.65
CA LYS A 303 -0.88 -11.42 -26.29
C LYS A 303 0.26 -11.92 -25.38
N GLU A 304 0.39 -13.24 -25.25
CA GLU A 304 1.68 -13.85 -24.92
C GLU A 304 2.67 -13.36 -25.98
N GLN A 305 3.62 -12.51 -25.58
CA GLN A 305 4.86 -12.44 -26.31
C GLN A 305 5.67 -13.65 -25.84
N SER A 306 5.68 -14.66 -26.71
CA SER A 306 6.65 -15.75 -26.72
C SER A 306 8.08 -15.24 -26.61
#